data_AF-E5ALL0-F1
#
_entry.id   AF-E5ALL0-F1
#
_cell.length_a   1.000
_cell.length_b   1.000
_cell.length_c   1.000
_cell.angle_alpha   90.00
_cell.angle_beta   90.00
_cell.angle_gamma   90.00
#
_symmetry.space_group_name_H-M   'P 1'
#
loop_
_entity.id
_entity.type
_entity.pdbx_description
1 polymer ?
#
loop_
_entity_poly.entity_id
_entity_poly.type
_entity_poly.pdbx_seq_one_letter_code
_entity_poly.pdbx_strand_id
1 'polypeptide(L)'
;MKERGGLLSHVYFNNRSNDMRSRKLSAVEMIAALQARQAGETLSQVCRQWSISAATLYRIQKAYAGLDVGTLARLEMLMRENARLRKRVRYLETDSQLLQAALGAQGLSTHKRRELVVYLRRRFNVSLARVCRLVGLSRALYHYQASPFRRSG
;
A
#
# COMPACT_ATOMS: atom_id res chain seq x y z
N MET A 1 33.71 69.56 -41.68
CA MET A 1 33.36 68.21 -42.16
C MET A 1 32.33 67.65 -41.18
N LYS A 2 31.03 67.64 -41.54
CA LYS A 2 30.28 66.48 -42.07
C LYS A 2 30.27 65.31 -41.07
N GLU A 3 29.17 64.69 -40.64
CA GLU A 3 27.77 64.71 -41.05
C GLU A 3 26.92 64.00 -39.98
N ARG A 4 25.60 64.19 -40.05
CA ARG A 4 24.56 63.60 -39.19
C ARG A 4 24.24 62.16 -39.60
N GLY A 5 23.60 61.41 -38.69
CA GLY A 5 22.86 60.17 -38.98
C GLY A 5 23.30 59.06 -38.04
N GLY A 6 22.51 58.56 -37.10
CA GLY A 6 21.11 58.18 -37.24
C GLY A 6 21.03 56.66 -37.28
N LEU A 7 21.00 56.00 -36.12
CA LEU A 7 20.47 54.66 -35.97
C LEU A 7 19.58 54.60 -34.72
N LEU A 8 18.33 54.98 -34.95
CA LEU A 8 17.17 54.45 -34.27
C LEU A 8 17.18 52.92 -34.27
N SER A 9 16.49 52.36 -33.26
CA SER A 9 15.98 50.99 -33.20
C SER A 9 16.99 49.84 -33.26
N HIS A 10 17.47 49.43 -32.08
CA HIS A 10 17.35 48.01 -31.76
C HIS A 10 16.47 47.85 -30.52
N VAL A 11 15.18 48.11 -30.73
CA VAL A 11 14.15 47.42 -29.98
C VAL A 11 14.35 45.91 -30.21
N TYR A 12 14.09 45.13 -29.17
CA TYR A 12 14.02 43.66 -29.14
C TYR A 12 15.34 42.90 -29.25
N PHE A 13 15.94 42.59 -28.11
CA PHE A 13 16.41 41.23 -27.87
C PHE A 13 15.65 40.66 -26.67
N ASN A 14 14.52 40.05 -26.98
CA ASN A 14 13.71 39.30 -26.03
C ASN A 14 14.26 37.87 -25.92
N ASN A 15 14.29 37.35 -24.69
CA ASN A 15 14.29 35.93 -24.29
C ASN A 15 15.48 34.99 -24.60
N ARG A 16 16.13 34.55 -23.51
CA ARG A 16 16.47 33.15 -23.16
C ARG A 16 17.17 33.21 -21.79
N SER A 17 16.52 32.90 -20.67
CA SER A 17 16.23 31.51 -20.28
C SER A 17 14.96 31.43 -19.43
N ASN A 18 13.80 31.34 -20.09
CA ASN A 18 12.60 30.75 -19.48
C ASN A 18 12.56 29.27 -19.85
N ASP A 19 13.67 28.57 -19.59
CA ASP A 19 13.79 27.15 -19.88
C ASP A 19 13.01 26.42 -18.79
N MET A 20 11.80 25.95 -19.12
CA MET A 20 11.00 25.13 -18.20
C MET A 20 11.85 23.91 -17.85
N ARG A 21 12.46 23.92 -16.67
CA ARG A 21 13.30 22.81 -16.22
C ARG A 21 12.44 21.56 -16.21
N SER A 22 12.84 20.56 -16.98
CA SER A 22 12.23 19.23 -17.00
C SER A 22 12.50 18.53 -15.68
N ARG A 23 11.75 18.88 -14.63
CA ARG A 23 11.76 18.19 -13.35
C ARG A 23 10.38 17.60 -13.11
N LYS A 24 10.35 16.32 -12.71
CA LYS A 24 9.12 15.71 -12.21
C LYS A 24 8.77 16.33 -10.86
N LEU A 25 7.59 16.94 -10.75
CA LEU A 25 7.05 17.39 -9.47
C LEU A 25 6.75 16.18 -8.58
N SER A 26 6.90 16.33 -7.26
CA SER A 26 6.37 15.36 -6.30
C SER A 26 4.85 15.52 -6.16
N ALA A 27 4.15 14.51 -5.64
CA ALA A 27 2.71 14.61 -5.41
C ALA A 27 2.34 15.72 -4.42
N VAL A 28 3.20 16.00 -3.43
CA VAL A 28 3.04 17.12 -2.48
C VAL A 28 3.10 18.46 -3.20
N GLU A 29 4.09 18.63 -4.09
CA GLU A 29 4.27 19.84 -4.88
C GLU A 29 3.11 20.07 -5.87
N MET A 30 2.60 18.99 -6.47
CA MET A 30 1.43 19.03 -7.34
C MET A 30 0.18 19.52 -6.59
N ILE A 31 -0.05 19.03 -5.37
CA ILE A 31 -1.19 19.47 -4.55
C ILE A 31 -1.00 20.92 -4.10
N ALA A 32 0.20 21.32 -3.67
CA ALA A 32 0.49 22.69 -3.29
C ALA A 32 0.24 23.69 -4.44
N ALA A 33 0.59 23.32 -5.68
CA ALA A 33 0.27 24.11 -6.87
C ALA A 33 -1.25 24.25 -7.11
N LEU A 34 -2.03 23.20 -6.84
CA LEU A 34 -3.50 23.27 -6.91
C LEU A 34 -4.08 24.17 -5.81
N GLN A 35 -3.54 24.11 -4.60
CA GLN A 35 -3.98 24.93 -3.48
C GLN A 35 -3.69 26.41 -3.72
N ALA A 36 -2.52 26.76 -4.23
CA ALA A 36 -2.18 28.13 -4.65
C ALA A 36 -3.20 28.68 -5.67
N ARG A 37 -3.60 27.84 -6.64
CA ARG A 37 -4.63 28.21 -7.62
C ARG A 37 -6.03 28.37 -6.99
N GLN A 38 -6.39 27.53 -6.02
CA GLN A 38 -7.65 27.63 -5.27
C GLN A 38 -7.69 28.84 -4.32
N ALA A 39 -6.53 29.24 -3.78
CA ALA A 39 -6.36 30.41 -2.93
C ALA A 39 -6.43 31.74 -3.71
N GLY A 40 -6.52 31.69 -5.04
CA GLY A 40 -6.76 32.86 -5.89
C GLY A 40 -5.57 33.30 -6.74
N GLU A 41 -4.42 32.61 -6.69
CA GLU A 41 -3.30 32.95 -7.56
C GLU A 41 -3.64 32.75 -9.05
N THR A 42 -3.10 33.61 -9.92
CA THR A 42 -3.35 33.50 -11.36
C THR A 42 -2.64 32.29 -11.95
N LEU A 43 -3.18 31.77 -13.07
CA LEU A 43 -2.61 30.63 -13.78
C LEU A 43 -1.13 30.85 -14.15
N SER A 44 -0.78 32.06 -14.60
CA SER A 44 0.59 32.42 -15.01
C SER A 44 1.57 32.40 -13.83
N GLN A 45 1.16 32.91 -12.66
CA GLN A 45 1.97 32.91 -11.44
C GLN A 45 2.29 31.48 -10.99
N VAL A 46 1.27 30.63 -10.89
CA VAL A 46 1.43 29.22 -10.47
C VAL A 46 2.33 28.46 -11.46
N CYS A 47 2.11 28.64 -12.77
CA CYS A 47 2.92 28.02 -13.81
C CYS A 47 4.40 28.43 -13.72
N ARG A 48 4.67 29.71 -13.42
CA ARG A 48 6.02 30.24 -13.28
C ARG A 48 6.69 29.76 -11.98
N GLN A 49 5.97 29.79 -10.85
CA GLN A 49 6.48 29.38 -9.55
C GLN A 49 6.90 27.91 -9.53
N TRP A 50 6.06 27.04 -10.10
CA TRP A 50 6.29 25.59 -10.13
C TRP A 50 6.97 25.10 -11.42
N SER A 51 7.33 26.02 -12.33
CA SER A 51 7.95 25.71 -13.63
C SER A 51 7.17 24.67 -14.46
N ILE A 52 5.85 24.80 -14.50
CA ILE A 52 4.95 23.89 -15.23
C ILE A 52 4.12 24.61 -16.28
N SER A 53 3.69 23.87 -17.29
CA SER A 53 2.72 24.38 -18.26
C SER A 53 1.29 24.37 -17.71
N ALA A 54 0.43 25.23 -18.24
CA ALA A 54 -1.00 25.24 -17.91
C ALA A 54 -1.66 23.87 -18.15
N ALA A 55 -1.31 23.19 -19.26
CA ALA A 55 -1.80 21.85 -19.56
C ALA A 55 -1.42 20.83 -18.47
N THR A 56 -0.21 20.94 -17.91
CA THR A 56 0.23 20.11 -16.79
C THR A 56 -0.58 20.39 -15.53
N LEU A 57 -0.87 21.66 -15.22
CA LEU A 57 -1.69 22.04 -14.07
C LEU A 57 -3.11 21.45 -14.18
N TYR A 58 -3.74 21.54 -15.36
CA TYR A 58 -5.07 20.93 -15.57
C TYR A 58 -5.04 19.40 -15.43
N ARG A 59 -3.98 18.74 -15.90
CA ARG A 59 -3.81 17.29 -15.70
C ARG A 59 -3.66 16.93 -14.22
N ILE A 60 -2.90 17.72 -13.47
CA ILE A 60 -2.75 17.58 -12.03
C ILE A 60 -4.11 17.79 -11.33
N GLN A 61 -4.87 18.80 -11.73
CA GLN A 61 -6.21 19.07 -11.20
C GLN A 61 -7.13 17.87 -11.41
N LYS A 62 -7.12 17.25 -12.59
CA LYS A 62 -7.92 16.04 -12.84
C LYS A 62 -7.53 14.85 -11.97
N ALA A 63 -6.24 14.70 -11.64
CA ALA A 63 -5.72 13.56 -10.89
C ALA A 63 -5.80 13.72 -9.37
N TYR A 64 -5.64 14.94 -8.86
CA TYR A 64 -5.53 15.25 -7.42
C TYR A 64 -6.62 16.21 -6.93
N ALA A 65 -7.68 16.46 -7.71
CA ALA A 65 -8.82 17.26 -7.25
C ALA A 65 -9.38 16.70 -5.94
N GLY A 66 -9.59 17.59 -4.96
CA GLY A 66 -10.15 17.24 -3.65
C GLY A 66 -9.17 16.56 -2.70
N LEU A 67 -7.90 16.33 -3.09
CA LEU A 67 -6.85 15.89 -2.18
C LEU A 67 -6.12 17.10 -1.57
N ASP A 68 -6.03 17.10 -0.24
CA ASP A 68 -5.15 17.98 0.53
C ASP A 68 -3.78 17.32 0.78
N VAL A 69 -2.76 18.12 1.05
CA VAL A 69 -1.40 17.69 1.41
C VAL A 69 -1.42 16.78 2.64
N GLY A 70 -2.24 17.09 3.65
CA GLY A 70 -2.38 16.24 4.84
C GLY A 70 -2.96 14.87 4.52
N THR A 71 -3.94 14.81 3.62
CA THR A 71 -4.54 13.54 3.14
C THR A 71 -3.52 12.70 2.38
N LEU A 72 -2.69 13.32 1.52
CA LEU A 72 -1.63 12.62 0.80
C LEU A 72 -0.58 12.03 1.75
N ALA A 73 -0.12 12.81 2.74
CA ALA A 73 0.86 12.32 3.72
C ALA A 73 0.32 11.13 4.53
N ARG A 74 -0.95 11.20 4.93
CA ARG A 74 -1.64 10.09 5.61
C ARG A 74 -1.78 8.86 4.70
N LEU A 75 -2.09 9.05 3.42
CA LEU A 75 -2.17 7.96 2.45
C LEU A 75 -0.81 7.27 2.28
N GLU A 76 0.28 8.03 2.12
CA GLU A 76 1.62 7.44 2.02
C GLU A 76 2.01 6.66 3.28
N MET A 77 1.74 7.21 4.46
CA MET A 77 1.96 6.52 5.74
C MET A 77 1.20 5.19 5.77
N LEU A 78 -0.10 5.22 5.45
CA LEU A 78 -0.94 4.03 5.41
C LEU A 78 -0.48 3.02 4.35
N MET A 79 -0.01 3.47 3.19
CA MET A 79 0.52 2.58 2.16
C MET A 79 1.80 1.89 2.63
N ARG A 80 2.72 2.62 3.27
CA ARG A 80 3.95 2.04 3.85
C ARG A 80 3.62 1.04 4.95
N GLU A 81 2.70 1.39 5.83
CA GLU A 81 2.25 0.50 6.90
C GLU A 81 1.57 -0.75 6.33
N ASN A 82 0.68 -0.60 5.36
CA ASN A 82 0.01 -1.72 4.70
C ASN A 82 1.02 -2.65 4.00
N ALA A 83 2.04 -2.09 3.32
CA ALA A 83 3.12 -2.87 2.72
C ALA A 83 3.91 -3.66 3.78
N ARG A 84 4.22 -3.03 4.92
CA ARG A 84 4.91 -3.68 6.05
C ARG A 84 4.06 -4.79 6.66
N LEU A 85 2.76 -4.54 6.87
CA LEU A 85 1.81 -5.51 7.40
C LEU A 85 1.65 -6.70 6.46
N ARG A 86 1.47 -6.47 5.15
CA ARG A 86 1.42 -7.53 4.13
C ARG A 86 2.68 -8.38 4.10
N LYS A 87 3.85 -7.77 4.26
CA LYS A 87 5.12 -8.52 4.36
C LYS A 87 5.12 -9.42 5.59
N ARG A 88 4.70 -8.92 6.76
CA ARG A 88 4.62 -9.70 7.99
C ARG A 88 3.60 -10.83 7.91
N VAL A 89 2.41 -10.57 7.37
CA VAL A 89 1.37 -11.60 7.18
C VAL A 89 1.88 -12.73 6.30
N ARG A 90 2.55 -12.41 5.18
CA ARG A 90 3.15 -13.43 4.31
C ARG A 90 4.14 -14.32 5.04
N TYR A 91 5.05 -13.75 5.84
CA TYR A 91 5.98 -14.56 6.63
C TYR A 91 5.24 -15.48 7.62
N LEU A 92 4.26 -14.95 8.36
CA LEU A 92 3.49 -15.76 9.30
C LEU A 92 2.67 -16.86 8.62
N GLU A 93 2.16 -16.62 7.42
CA GLU A 93 1.47 -17.63 6.61
C GLU A 93 2.44 -18.73 6.17
N THR A 94 3.64 -18.36 5.71
CA THR A 94 4.69 -19.33 5.36
C THR A 94 5.11 -20.16 6.57
N ASP A 95 5.36 -19.53 7.72
CA ASP A 95 5.70 -20.23 8.96
C ASP A 95 4.57 -21.16 9.42
N SER A 96 3.31 -20.72 9.33
CA SER A 96 2.16 -21.56 9.63
C SER A 96 2.08 -22.78 8.72
N GLN A 97 2.36 -22.63 7.42
CA GLN A 97 2.38 -23.75 6.48
C GLN A 97 3.52 -24.73 6.81
N LEU A 98 4.71 -24.22 7.13
CA LEU A 98 5.87 -25.02 7.53
C LEU A 98 5.56 -25.86 8.79
N LEU A 99 4.99 -25.23 9.82
CA LEU A 99 4.63 -25.90 11.06
C LEU A 99 3.55 -26.97 10.85
N GLN A 100 2.56 -26.71 9.99
CA GLN A 100 1.55 -27.70 9.62
C GLN A 100 2.16 -28.89 8.88
N ALA A 101 3.06 -28.64 7.92
CA ALA A 101 3.77 -29.69 7.19
C ALA A 101 4.65 -30.52 8.14
N ALA A 102 5.39 -29.88 9.04
CA ALA A 102 6.21 -30.55 10.05
C ALA A 102 5.36 -31.44 10.96
N LEU A 103 4.22 -30.95 11.46
CA LEU A 103 3.29 -31.73 12.28
C LEU A 103 2.71 -32.93 11.51
N GLY A 104 2.40 -32.75 10.23
CA GLY A 104 1.97 -33.84 9.34
C GLY A 104 3.04 -34.92 9.18
N ALA A 105 4.30 -34.52 9.01
CA ALA A 105 5.44 -35.43 8.85
C ALA A 105 5.76 -36.25 10.11
N GLN A 106 5.36 -35.79 11.31
CA GLN A 106 5.58 -36.53 12.56
C GLN A 106 4.81 -37.86 12.66
N GLY A 107 3.89 -38.16 11.72
CA GLY A 107 3.19 -39.45 11.70
C GLY A 107 2.32 -39.70 12.95
N LEU A 108 1.83 -38.64 13.60
CA LEU A 108 1.08 -38.77 14.85
C LEU A 108 -0.20 -39.57 14.67
N SER A 109 -0.42 -40.55 15.55
CA SER A 109 -1.65 -41.32 15.61
C SER A 109 -2.86 -40.44 15.93
N THR A 110 -4.05 -40.90 15.55
CA THR A 110 -5.32 -40.18 15.78
C THR A 110 -5.54 -39.84 17.25
N HIS A 111 -5.15 -40.73 18.17
CA HIS A 111 -5.23 -40.50 19.61
C HIS A 111 -4.38 -39.28 20.05
N LYS A 112 -3.09 -39.27 19.67
CA LYS A 112 -2.17 -38.17 19.99
C LYS A 112 -2.64 -36.84 19.39
N ARG A 113 -3.20 -36.86 18.18
CA ARG A 113 -3.80 -35.66 17.56
C ARG A 113 -5.00 -35.15 18.37
N ARG A 114 -5.84 -36.02 18.91
CA ARG A 114 -6.97 -35.61 19.78
C ARG A 114 -6.47 -34.98 21.08
N GLU A 115 -5.46 -35.57 21.72
CA GLU A 115 -4.84 -35.00 22.92
C GLU A 115 -4.28 -33.60 22.66
N LEU A 116 -3.57 -33.41 21.55
CA LEU A 116 -3.10 -32.10 21.11
C LEU A 116 -4.25 -31.10 20.92
N VAL A 117 -5.36 -31.52 20.30
CA VAL A 117 -6.54 -30.66 20.15
C VAL A 117 -7.10 -30.22 21.50
N VAL A 118 -7.22 -31.14 22.46
CA VAL A 118 -7.70 -30.84 23.82
C VAL A 118 -6.75 -29.88 24.53
N TYR A 119 -5.45 -30.15 24.48
CA TYR A 119 -4.42 -29.30 25.07
C TYR A 119 -4.44 -27.87 24.50
N LEU A 120 -4.38 -27.73 23.18
CA LEU A 120 -4.36 -26.43 22.51
C LEU A 120 -5.65 -25.64 22.74
N ARG A 121 -6.80 -26.31 22.73
CA ARG A 121 -8.09 -25.70 23.02
C ARG A 121 -8.15 -25.12 24.43
N ARG A 122 -7.68 -25.88 25.43
CA ARG A 122 -7.63 -25.42 26.83
C ARG A 122 -6.62 -24.29 27.02
N ARG A 123 -5.44 -24.38 26.40
CA ARG A 123 -4.35 -23.40 26.59
C ARG A 123 -4.63 -22.06 25.92
N PHE A 124 -5.21 -22.05 24.73
CA PHE A 124 -5.35 -20.84 23.90
C PHE A 124 -6.81 -20.35 23.75
N ASN A 125 -7.77 -20.99 24.42
CA ASN A 125 -9.21 -20.65 24.36
C ASN A 125 -9.74 -20.44 22.94
N VAL A 126 -9.42 -21.39 22.06
CA VAL A 126 -9.74 -21.34 20.62
C VAL A 126 -10.86 -22.33 20.29
N SER A 127 -11.65 -22.02 19.26
CA SER A 127 -12.76 -22.90 18.84
C SER A 127 -12.25 -24.26 18.38
N LEU A 128 -13.03 -25.32 18.67
CA LEU A 128 -12.70 -26.69 18.26
C LEU A 128 -12.44 -26.79 16.75
N ALA A 129 -13.26 -26.12 15.95
CA ALA A 129 -13.12 -26.10 14.50
C ALA A 129 -11.77 -25.52 14.04
N ARG A 130 -11.29 -24.45 14.69
CA ARG A 130 -10.00 -23.83 14.38
C ARG A 130 -8.85 -24.76 14.75
N VAL A 131 -8.87 -25.35 15.94
CA VAL A 131 -7.79 -26.24 16.41
C VAL A 131 -7.72 -27.52 15.58
N CYS A 132 -8.86 -28.15 15.31
CA CYS A 132 -8.92 -29.34 14.46
C CYS A 132 -8.31 -29.09 13.07
N ARG A 133 -8.58 -27.92 12.47
CA ARG A 133 -7.95 -27.51 11.21
C ARG A 133 -6.43 -27.36 11.33
N LEU A 134 -5.94 -26.72 12.40
CA LEU A 134 -4.50 -26.49 12.62
C LEU A 134 -3.72 -27.78 12.89
N VAL A 135 -4.31 -28.73 13.62
CA VAL A 135 -3.68 -30.03 13.94
C VAL A 135 -3.81 -31.04 12.79
N GLY A 136 -4.63 -30.75 11.77
CA GLY A 136 -4.88 -31.69 10.67
C GLY A 136 -5.74 -32.89 11.08
N LEU A 137 -6.76 -32.67 11.93
CA LEU A 137 -7.73 -33.67 12.34
C LEU A 137 -9.13 -33.24 11.90
N SER A 138 -9.89 -34.12 11.23
CA SER A 138 -11.27 -33.79 10.88
C SER A 138 -12.15 -33.76 12.13
N ARG A 139 -13.18 -32.90 12.15
CA ARG A 139 -14.12 -32.82 13.29
C ARG A 139 -14.86 -34.15 13.52
N ALA A 140 -15.20 -34.86 12.44
CA ALA A 140 -15.80 -36.19 12.52
C ALA A 140 -14.86 -37.19 13.21
N LEU A 141 -13.58 -37.24 12.80
CA LEU A 141 -12.58 -38.09 13.45
C LEU A 141 -12.25 -37.64 14.87
N TYR A 142 -12.45 -36.39 15.24
CA TYR A 142 -12.34 -35.95 16.63
C TYR A 142 -13.47 -36.55 17.50
N HIS A 143 -14.71 -36.51 17.01
CA HIS A 143 -15.88 -37.01 17.74
C HIS A 143 -16.10 -38.53 17.63
N TYR A 144 -15.43 -39.20 16.68
CA TYR A 144 -15.59 -40.63 16.48
C TYR A 144 -15.23 -41.44 17.74
N GLN A 145 -16.22 -42.17 18.26
CA GLN A 145 -16.03 -43.18 19.29
C GLN A 145 -16.14 -44.54 18.62
N ALA A 146 -15.12 -45.39 18.80
CA ALA A 146 -15.17 -46.75 18.27
C ALA A 146 -16.34 -47.48 18.94
N SER A 147 -17.24 -48.04 18.14
CA SER A 147 -18.30 -48.89 18.68
C SER A 147 -17.64 -50.15 19.26
N PRO A 148 -17.90 -50.50 20.53
CA PRO A 148 -17.36 -51.73 21.10
C PRO A 148 -17.90 -52.91 20.29
N PHE A 149 -16.99 -53.70 19.72
CA PHE A 149 -17.30 -54.90 18.97
C PHE A 149 -18.05 -55.88 19.90
N ARG A 150 -19.36 -56.03 19.72
CA ARG A 150 -20.14 -57.06 20.43
C ARG A 150 -19.84 -58.40 19.79
N ARG A 151 -19.08 -59.25 20.50
CA ARG A 151 -19.01 -60.68 20.19
C ARG A 151 -20.40 -61.27 20.47
N SER A 152 -21.19 -61.50 19.42
CA SER A 152 -22.32 -62.42 19.47
C SER A 152 -21.78 -63.82 19.71
N GLY A 153 -22.11 -64.37 20.88
CA GLY A 153 -21.87 -65.77 21.22
C GLY A 153 -22.81 -66.71 20.49
#